data_AF-A0A1G0BZ99-F1
#
_entry.id   AF-A0A1G0BZ99-F1
#
_cell.length_a   1.000
_cell.length_b   1.000
_cell.length_c   1.000
_cell.angle_alpha   90.00
_cell.angle_beta   90.00
_cell.angle_gamma   90.00
#
_symmetry.space_group_name_H-M   'P 1'
#
loop_
_entity.id
_entity.type
_entity.pdbx_description
1 polymer ?
#
loop_
_entity_poly.entity_id
_entity_poly.type
_entity_poly.pdbx_seq_one_letter_code
_entity_poly.pdbx_strand_id
1 'polypeptide(L)'
;MSRWAEQYKNHPFQTAWSTLKTNLDSAKVDDETVLTSVQELARLKKVVSYIDEMLNSIDPELVPSSTWDNFNAQTTPCNQQIVNFNSNKNIGHIQNANNNADNLLTYIRPYMVIEGEAGKALLESVKEYSKAIEEYLSSFHNKAGSQLENIKNSKLESDSLQVKIQEIEERAVQLKAKLLGDESNEGGIESQIDNFVEEFESKLEDIKSLHDKALVGDAKNPSIKDDLESAKEAALADKEGIEEALDSVKDEVKALDVFHTKIFGKLDEDGKREGGLAEELNKRVAALGEFENKQVTKYNALNQQIEELLPGAASAGLASAYRDMKKSFDDPIKNATKVYYFSIGIMVVASFIFSIENIGGEHWISFVKFENWDSVLKGLVFRLPFYGAVIWLAFVASKRRSEYQRLQQEYAHKEALATSYESYKKQLADLDKDDKVMQKELITKAIDAIAYNASQTLDGKHGDNHPTLDLVGKVLDTVGEIKDAMKKKPA
;
A
#
# COMPACT_ATOMS: atom_id res chain seq x y z
N MET A 1 23.76 -34.16 22.69
CA MET A 1 23.90 -32.81 22.11
C MET A 1 25.38 -32.57 21.88
N SER A 2 25.77 -32.02 20.74
CA SER A 2 27.17 -31.63 20.55
C SER A 2 27.54 -30.44 21.43
N ARG A 3 28.85 -30.20 21.55
CA ARG A 3 29.41 -29.01 22.20
C ARG A 3 28.82 -27.70 21.64
N TRP A 4 28.60 -27.62 20.32
CA TRP A 4 28.10 -26.41 19.66
C TRP A 4 26.61 -26.17 19.95
N ALA A 5 25.79 -27.22 19.97
CA ALA A 5 24.38 -27.11 20.37
C ALA A 5 24.21 -26.68 21.83
N GLU A 6 25.07 -27.17 22.73
CA GLU A 6 25.05 -26.79 24.14
C GLU A 6 25.55 -25.36 24.36
N GLN A 7 26.56 -24.92 23.59
CA GLN A 7 27.01 -23.53 23.58
C GLN A 7 25.92 -22.57 23.09
N TYR A 8 25.17 -22.93 22.03
CA TYR A 8 24.05 -22.13 21.53
C TYR A 8 22.92 -22.00 22.57
N LYS A 9 22.52 -23.11 23.20
CA LYS A 9 21.42 -23.13 24.18
C LYS A 9 21.74 -22.32 25.43
N ASN A 10 23.00 -22.33 25.87
CA ASN A 10 23.45 -21.60 27.05
C ASN A 10 23.97 -20.19 26.73
N HIS A 11 23.92 -19.77 25.46
CA HIS A 11 24.44 -18.46 25.05
C HIS A 11 23.57 -17.32 25.61
N PRO A 12 24.16 -16.21 26.10
CA PRO A 12 23.41 -15.04 26.60
C PRO A 12 22.38 -14.47 25.62
N PHE A 13 22.62 -14.67 24.32
CA PHE A 13 21.71 -14.32 23.24
C PHE A 13 20.29 -14.88 23.46
N GLN A 14 20.14 -16.11 23.93
CA GLN A 14 18.83 -16.75 24.08
C GLN A 14 17.91 -15.97 25.03
N THR A 15 18.47 -15.54 26.16
CA THR A 15 17.77 -14.73 27.15
C THR A 15 17.49 -13.32 26.62
N ALA A 16 18.44 -12.72 25.91
CA ALA A 16 18.26 -11.41 25.31
C ALA A 16 17.15 -11.42 24.24
N TRP A 17 17.11 -12.47 23.41
CA TRP A 17 16.15 -12.66 22.33
C TRP A 17 14.73 -12.92 22.86
N SER A 18 14.57 -13.78 23.87
CA SER A 18 13.27 -14.02 24.49
C SER A 18 12.71 -12.77 25.18
N THR A 19 13.57 -11.98 25.83
CA THR A 19 13.17 -10.72 26.46
C THR A 19 12.74 -9.68 25.41
N LEU A 20 13.48 -9.59 24.29
CA LEU A 20 13.14 -8.71 23.18
C LEU A 20 11.75 -9.03 22.63
N LYS A 21 11.45 -10.30 22.37
CA LYS A 21 10.13 -10.72 21.85
C LYS A 21 8.99 -10.33 22.80
N THR A 22 9.13 -10.63 24.08
CA THR A 22 8.12 -10.26 25.10
C THR A 22 7.86 -8.76 25.14
N ASN A 23 8.91 -7.95 25.11
CA ASN A 23 8.78 -6.50 25.14
C ASN A 23 8.15 -5.96 23.83
N LEU A 24 8.48 -6.55 22.69
CA LEU A 24 7.95 -6.17 21.39
C LEU A 24 6.47 -6.52 21.23
N ASP A 25 6.01 -7.64 21.79
CA ASP A 25 4.59 -8.02 21.75
C ASP A 25 3.70 -6.97 22.42
N SER A 26 4.16 -6.44 23.56
CA SER A 26 3.46 -5.39 24.31
C SER A 26 3.53 -3.99 23.67
N ALA A 27 4.39 -3.80 22.66
CA ALA A 27 4.58 -2.50 22.02
C ALA A 27 3.35 -2.09 21.19
N LYS A 28 2.84 -0.89 21.48
CA LYS A 28 1.72 -0.25 20.78
C LYS A 28 1.98 1.24 20.54
N VAL A 29 1.59 1.71 19.36
CA VAL A 29 1.61 3.14 18.97
C VAL A 29 0.50 3.90 19.70
N ASP A 30 0.76 5.17 20.00
CA ASP A 30 -0.15 6.11 20.66
C ASP A 30 -1.19 6.70 19.69
N ASP A 31 -0.74 7.12 18.51
CA ASP A 31 -1.61 7.62 17.43
C ASP A 31 -1.68 6.61 16.27
N GLU A 32 -2.80 5.90 16.20
CA GLU A 32 -3.11 4.90 15.17
C GLU A 32 -3.42 5.53 13.80
N THR A 33 -3.61 6.85 13.73
CA THR A 33 -3.87 7.55 12.46
C THR A 33 -2.58 7.86 11.70
N VAL A 34 -1.43 7.82 12.38
CA VAL A 34 -0.12 8.03 11.77
C VAL A 34 0.39 6.74 11.15
N LEU A 35 0.07 6.55 9.86
CA LEU A 35 0.39 5.34 9.11
C LEU A 35 1.87 4.95 9.17
N THR A 36 2.77 5.93 9.15
CA THR A 36 4.22 5.69 9.21
C THR A 36 4.65 5.04 10.52
N SER A 37 4.11 5.49 11.65
CA SER A 37 4.40 4.92 12.97
C SER A 37 3.89 3.48 13.09
N VAL A 38 2.70 3.20 12.55
CA VAL A 38 2.13 1.85 12.49
C VAL A 38 2.99 0.94 11.61
N GLN A 39 3.43 1.42 10.45
CA GLN A 39 4.29 0.66 9.52
C GLN A 39 5.65 0.31 10.12
N GLU A 40 6.31 1.26 10.80
CA GLU A 40 7.62 1.03 11.45
C GLU A 40 7.54 -0.06 12.52
N LEU A 41 6.52 -0.02 13.38
CA LEU A 41 6.33 -1.03 14.42
C LEU A 41 5.94 -2.38 13.83
N ALA A 42 5.06 -2.40 12.82
CA ALA A 42 4.67 -3.62 12.12
C ALA A 42 5.86 -4.28 11.40
N ARG A 43 6.74 -3.48 10.79
CA ARG A 43 8.00 -3.96 10.19
C ARG A 43 8.89 -4.62 11.24
N LEU A 44 9.09 -3.97 12.39
CA LEU A 44 9.93 -4.52 13.45
C LEU A 44 9.39 -5.87 13.94
N LYS A 45 8.07 -5.97 14.18
CA LYS A 45 7.39 -7.23 14.53
C LYS A 45 7.61 -8.32 13.47
N LYS A 46 7.45 -7.97 12.19
CA LYS A 46 7.69 -8.88 11.06
C LYS A 46 9.12 -9.40 11.04
N VAL A 47 10.11 -8.51 11.15
CA VAL A 47 11.53 -8.88 11.07
C VAL A 47 11.93 -9.78 12.24
N VAL A 48 11.49 -9.45 13.46
CA VAL A 48 11.78 -10.26 14.65
C VAL A 48 11.13 -11.64 14.55
N SER A 49 9.86 -11.71 14.12
CA SER A 49 9.18 -13.00 13.88
C SER A 49 9.89 -13.84 12.81
N TYR A 50 10.31 -13.22 11.71
CA TYR A 50 11.07 -13.90 10.65
C TYR A 50 12.40 -14.47 11.18
N ILE A 51 13.16 -13.66 11.94
CA ILE A 51 14.44 -14.11 12.52
C ILE A 51 14.20 -15.25 13.51
N ASP A 52 13.16 -15.18 14.35
CA ASP A 52 12.85 -16.21 15.35
C ASP A 52 12.59 -17.57 14.69
N GLU A 53 11.80 -17.59 13.63
CA GLU A 53 11.46 -18.82 12.92
C GLU A 53 12.65 -19.37 12.11
N MET A 54 13.50 -18.47 11.60
CA MET A 54 14.77 -18.87 10.98
C MET A 54 15.74 -19.47 12.01
N LEU A 55 15.81 -18.93 13.23
CA LEU A 55 16.65 -19.50 14.30
C LEU A 55 16.16 -20.89 14.73
N ASN A 56 14.86 -21.17 14.61
CA ASN A 56 14.28 -22.48 14.90
C ASN A 56 14.60 -23.54 13.82
N SER A 57 14.90 -23.11 12.59
CA SER A 57 15.18 -24.01 11.44
C SER A 57 16.66 -24.17 11.12
N ILE A 58 17.54 -23.40 11.78
CA ILE A 58 18.99 -23.48 11.59
C ILE A 58 19.59 -24.58 12.46
N ASP A 59 20.53 -25.35 11.89
CA ASP A 59 21.39 -26.26 12.65
C ASP A 59 22.47 -25.46 13.41
N PRO A 60 22.40 -25.38 14.76
CA PRO A 60 23.36 -24.60 15.55
C PRO A 60 24.79 -25.13 15.47
N GLU A 61 25.01 -26.38 15.02
CA GLU A 61 26.33 -26.97 14.85
C GLU A 61 27.08 -26.39 13.64
N LEU A 62 26.34 -25.84 12.67
CA LEU A 62 26.89 -25.24 11.45
C LEU A 62 27.15 -23.73 11.61
N VAL A 63 26.83 -23.16 12.77
CA VAL A 63 27.00 -21.73 13.05
C VAL A 63 28.20 -21.48 13.96
N PRO A 64 29.22 -20.70 13.52
CA PRO A 64 30.34 -20.30 14.35
C PRO A 64 29.90 -19.53 15.59
N SER A 65 30.56 -19.77 16.73
CA SER A 65 30.19 -19.14 18.02
C SER A 65 30.23 -17.61 18.00
N SER A 66 31.15 -17.01 17.24
CA SER A 66 31.25 -15.56 17.04
C SER A 66 30.01 -14.94 16.40
N THR A 67 29.23 -15.73 15.66
CA THR A 67 27.95 -15.29 15.11
C THR A 67 26.97 -14.99 16.24
N TRP A 68 26.91 -15.86 17.26
CA TRP A 68 26.03 -15.68 18.42
C TRP A 68 26.43 -14.47 19.27
N ASP A 69 27.74 -14.16 19.36
CA ASP A 69 28.23 -12.93 19.98
C ASP A 69 27.73 -11.68 19.23
N ASN A 70 27.80 -11.69 17.90
CA ASN A 70 27.28 -10.59 17.06
C ASN A 70 25.77 -10.43 17.20
N PHE A 71 25.02 -11.54 17.24
CA PHE A 71 23.59 -11.53 17.51
C PHE A 71 23.28 -10.90 18.87
N ASN A 72 24.00 -11.29 19.92
CA ASN A 72 23.80 -10.75 21.26
C ASN A 72 24.11 -9.23 21.33
N ALA A 73 25.17 -8.80 20.64
CA ALA A 73 25.61 -7.41 20.58
C ALA A 73 24.57 -6.49 19.89
N GLN A 74 23.78 -6.99 18.96
CA GLN A 74 22.69 -6.23 18.30
C GLN A 74 21.33 -6.41 19.00
N THR A 75 21.07 -7.57 19.60
CA THR A 75 19.81 -7.87 20.30
C THR A 75 19.65 -7.02 21.56
N THR A 76 20.73 -6.82 22.31
CA THR A 76 20.72 -6.00 23.54
C THR A 76 20.30 -4.54 23.28
N PRO A 77 20.94 -3.78 22.38
CA PRO A 77 20.51 -2.43 22.06
C PRO A 77 19.14 -2.39 21.39
N CYS A 78 18.79 -3.36 20.56
CA CYS A 78 17.44 -3.45 19.98
C CYS A 78 16.36 -3.53 21.06
N ASN A 79 16.54 -4.42 22.05
CA ASN A 79 15.63 -4.54 23.18
C ASN A 79 15.56 -3.24 24.01
N GLN A 80 16.68 -2.57 24.26
CA GLN A 80 16.69 -1.28 24.97
C GLN A 80 15.87 -0.22 24.23
N GLN A 81 15.95 -0.16 22.89
CA GLN A 81 15.11 0.75 22.11
C GLN A 81 13.62 0.42 22.25
N ILE A 82 13.24 -0.86 22.21
CA ILE A 82 11.85 -1.28 22.41
C ILE A 82 11.35 -0.90 23.82
N VAL A 83 12.16 -1.10 24.86
CA VAL A 83 11.83 -0.70 26.23
C VAL A 83 11.62 0.81 26.33
N ASN A 84 12.50 1.59 25.72
CA ASN A 84 12.38 3.06 25.71
C ASN A 84 11.11 3.51 24.96
N PHE A 85 10.81 2.89 23.81
CA PHE A 85 9.55 3.12 23.10
C PHE A 85 8.34 2.81 23.98
N ASN A 86 8.35 1.69 24.70
CA ASN A 86 7.26 1.33 25.59
C ASN A 86 7.06 2.35 26.71
N SER A 87 8.12 3.02 27.15
CA SER A 87 8.07 4.05 28.20
C SER A 87 7.60 5.42 27.70
N ASN A 88 8.05 5.88 26.53
CA ASN A 88 7.84 7.27 26.09
C ASN A 88 7.06 7.43 24.77
N LYS A 89 6.75 6.31 24.10
CA LYS A 89 6.04 6.23 22.81
C LYS A 89 6.70 6.98 21.65
N ASN A 90 7.96 7.38 21.79
CA ASN A 90 8.69 8.04 20.71
C ASN A 90 9.09 7.04 19.61
N ILE A 91 8.49 7.20 18.43
CA ILE A 91 8.70 6.31 17.28
C ILE A 91 10.16 6.24 16.80
N GLY A 92 10.98 7.25 17.09
CA GLY A 92 12.41 7.22 16.79
C GLY A 92 13.14 6.03 17.43
N HIS A 93 12.63 5.53 18.57
CA HIS A 93 13.15 4.30 19.17
C HIS A 93 12.85 3.06 18.32
N ILE A 94 11.66 2.96 17.72
CA ILE A 94 11.33 1.85 16.82
C ILE A 94 12.16 1.90 15.54
N GLN A 95 12.40 3.08 14.99
CA GLN A 95 13.31 3.25 13.84
C GLN A 95 14.73 2.76 14.17
N ASN A 96 15.25 3.13 15.35
CA ASN A 96 16.54 2.64 15.81
C ASN A 96 16.54 1.13 16.11
N ALA A 97 15.45 0.58 16.62
CA ALA A 97 15.28 -0.86 16.81
C ALA A 97 15.29 -1.59 15.45
N ASN A 98 14.61 -1.04 14.43
CA ASN A 98 14.64 -1.54 13.06
C ASN A 98 16.07 -1.56 12.48
N ASN A 99 16.89 -0.53 12.74
CA ASN A 99 18.29 -0.53 12.31
C ASN A 99 19.11 -1.68 12.94
N ASN A 100 18.88 -2.00 14.22
CA ASN A 100 19.52 -3.14 14.88
C ASN A 100 18.99 -4.47 14.33
N ALA A 101 17.68 -4.55 14.05
CA ALA A 101 17.05 -5.72 13.45
C ALA A 101 17.59 -6.01 12.03
N ASP A 102 17.91 -4.98 11.26
CA ASP A 102 18.53 -5.10 9.94
C ASP A 102 19.93 -5.73 10.04
N ASN A 103 20.72 -5.36 11.04
CA ASN A 103 22.01 -6.01 11.29
C ASN A 103 21.84 -7.50 11.63
N LEU A 104 20.84 -7.85 12.46
CA LEU A 104 20.53 -9.24 12.79
C LEU A 104 20.17 -10.08 11.54
N LEU A 105 19.43 -9.49 10.59
CA LEU A 105 19.12 -10.14 9.30
C LEU A 105 20.40 -10.47 8.50
N THR A 106 21.44 -9.65 8.58
CA THR A 106 22.69 -9.92 7.85
C THR A 106 23.42 -11.15 8.41
N TYR A 107 23.33 -11.40 9.71
CA TYR A 107 24.01 -12.50 10.37
C TYR A 107 23.34 -13.85 10.15
N ILE A 108 22.03 -13.88 9.92
CA ILE A 108 21.28 -15.13 9.71
C ILE A 108 21.36 -15.66 8.26
N ARG A 109 21.56 -14.77 7.29
CA ARG A 109 21.56 -15.09 5.85
C ARG A 109 22.55 -16.18 5.40
N PRO A 110 23.80 -16.24 5.91
CA PRO A 110 24.77 -17.25 5.48
C PRO A 110 24.42 -18.68 5.88
N TYR A 111 23.57 -18.86 6.89
CA TYR A 111 23.28 -20.15 7.51
C TYR A 111 21.86 -20.65 7.21
N MET A 112 21.17 -20.01 6.26
CA MET A 112 19.82 -20.42 5.85
C MET A 112 19.89 -21.77 5.11
N VAL A 113 19.28 -22.81 5.68
CA VAL A 113 19.07 -24.07 5.00
C VAL A 113 17.88 -23.90 4.05
N ILE A 114 18.11 -23.99 2.74
CA ILE A 114 17.06 -23.85 1.72
C ILE A 114 16.44 -25.23 1.47
N GLU A 115 15.52 -25.64 2.34
CA GLU A 115 14.50 -26.64 2.03
C GLU A 115 13.22 -26.26 2.79
N GLY A 116 12.08 -26.09 2.09
CA GLY A 116 10.69 -26.03 2.62
C GLY A 116 10.37 -25.04 3.77
N GLU A 117 11.06 -25.17 4.90
CA GLU A 117 10.93 -24.45 6.17
C GLU A 117 11.22 -22.95 6.06
N ALA A 118 12.15 -22.52 5.21
CA ALA A 118 12.34 -21.08 4.94
C ALA A 118 11.09 -20.43 4.32
N GLY A 119 10.31 -21.19 3.53
CA GLY A 119 9.02 -20.76 3.01
C GLY A 119 7.96 -20.65 4.12
N LYS A 120 7.98 -21.57 5.09
CA LYS A 120 7.13 -21.53 6.29
C LYS A 120 7.47 -20.34 7.19
N ALA A 121 8.75 -20.05 7.39
CA ALA A 121 9.22 -18.89 8.15
C ALA A 121 8.80 -17.56 7.51
N LEU A 122 8.89 -17.45 6.19
CA LEU A 122 8.39 -16.28 5.48
C LEU A 122 6.87 -16.14 5.61
N LEU A 123 6.12 -17.26 5.51
CA LEU A 123 4.67 -17.27 5.62
C LEU A 123 4.18 -16.85 7.01
N GLU A 124 4.80 -17.35 8.08
CA GLU A 124 4.45 -16.97 9.46
C GLU A 124 4.80 -15.50 9.75
N SER A 125 5.94 -14.99 9.24
CA SER A 125 6.29 -13.58 9.40
C SER A 125 5.30 -12.62 8.73
N VAL A 126 4.77 -13.01 7.57
CA VAL A 126 3.75 -12.24 6.85
C VAL A 126 2.42 -12.27 7.59
N LYS A 127 2.06 -13.42 8.18
CA LYS A 127 0.87 -13.56 9.02
C LYS A 127 0.91 -12.65 10.24
N GLU A 128 2.05 -12.57 10.92
CA GLU A 128 2.18 -11.73 12.12
C GLU A 128 2.21 -10.23 11.80
N TYR A 129 2.71 -9.85 10.61
CA TYR A 129 2.54 -8.51 10.06
C TYR A 129 1.06 -8.18 9.80
N SER A 130 0.32 -9.08 9.13
CA SER A 130 -1.10 -8.88 8.84
C SER A 130 -1.93 -8.78 10.11
N LYS A 131 -1.69 -9.64 11.10
CA LYS A 131 -2.37 -9.63 12.40
C LYS A 131 -2.17 -8.32 13.15
N ALA A 132 -0.94 -7.79 13.16
CA ALA A 132 -0.67 -6.49 13.77
C ALA A 132 -1.47 -5.36 13.09
N ILE A 133 -1.57 -5.37 11.76
CA ILE A 133 -2.37 -4.40 11.01
C ILE A 133 -3.87 -4.56 11.27
N GLU A 134 -4.37 -5.79 11.29
CA GLU A 134 -5.78 -6.09 11.56
C GLU A 134 -6.21 -5.64 12.96
N GLU A 135 -5.38 -5.88 13.98
CA GLU A 135 -5.62 -5.40 15.34
C GLU A 135 -5.74 -3.87 15.39
N TYR A 136 -4.88 -3.15 14.66
CA TYR A 136 -4.94 -1.68 14.55
C TYR A 136 -6.14 -1.19 13.73
N LEU A 137 -6.50 -1.86 12.65
CA LEU A 137 -7.70 -1.52 11.86
C LEU A 137 -8.97 -1.68 12.69
N SER A 138 -9.04 -2.73 13.51
CA SER A 138 -10.15 -2.98 14.41
C SER A 138 -10.25 -1.93 15.52
N SER A 139 -9.12 -1.57 16.15
CA SER A 139 -9.11 -0.50 17.16
C SER A 139 -9.49 0.86 16.58
N PHE A 140 -9.00 1.17 15.37
CA PHE A 140 -9.39 2.37 14.64
C PHE A 140 -10.89 2.39 14.33
N HIS A 141 -11.44 1.27 13.83
CA HIS A 141 -12.87 1.17 13.52
C HIS A 141 -13.75 1.38 14.75
N ASN A 142 -13.40 0.78 15.89
CA ASN A 142 -14.13 0.94 17.14
C ASN A 142 -14.07 2.38 17.67
N LYS A 143 -12.89 3.01 17.61
CA LYS A 143 -12.72 4.43 17.99
C LYS A 143 -13.51 5.36 17.06
N ALA A 144 -13.49 5.11 15.75
CA ALA A 144 -14.27 5.87 14.79
C ALA A 144 -15.78 5.70 15.02
N GLY A 145 -16.23 4.49 15.34
CA GLY A 145 -17.62 4.19 15.69
C GLY A 145 -18.09 4.94 16.94
N SER A 146 -17.30 4.95 18.01
CA SER A 146 -17.67 5.67 19.24
C SER A 146 -17.70 7.19 19.04
N GLN A 147 -16.78 7.74 18.24
CA GLN A 147 -16.81 9.16 17.88
C GLN A 147 -18.02 9.51 17.03
N LEU A 148 -18.42 8.65 16.09
CA LEU A 148 -19.63 8.84 15.29
C LEU A 148 -20.90 8.83 16.17
N GLU A 149 -20.95 7.95 17.16
CA GLU A 149 -22.05 7.87 18.12
C GLU A 149 -22.11 9.13 19.00
N ASN A 150 -20.97 9.63 19.47
CA ASN A 150 -20.89 10.89 20.19
C ASN A 150 -21.39 12.08 19.34
N ILE A 151 -20.97 12.16 18.08
CA ILE A 151 -21.44 13.20 17.13
C ILE A 151 -22.96 13.10 16.93
N LYS A 152 -23.51 11.88 16.82
CA LYS A 152 -24.94 11.67 16.68
C LYS A 152 -25.72 12.13 17.92
N ASN A 153 -25.19 11.86 19.11
CA ASN A 153 -25.78 12.31 20.37
C ASN A 153 -25.73 13.85 20.52
N SER A 154 -24.58 14.47 20.22
CA SER A 154 -24.47 15.94 20.22
C SER A 154 -25.37 16.62 19.19
N LYS A 155 -25.63 15.97 18.05
CA LYS A 155 -26.62 16.44 17.08
C LYS A 155 -28.04 16.40 17.65
N LEU A 156 -28.43 15.29 18.30
CA LEU A 156 -29.74 15.19 18.94
C LEU A 156 -29.94 16.24 20.04
N GLU A 157 -28.89 16.51 20.84
CA GLU A 157 -28.91 17.58 21.82
C GLU A 157 -29.05 18.96 21.17
N SER A 158 -28.32 19.23 20.08
CA SER A 158 -28.43 20.48 19.32
C SER A 158 -29.82 20.68 18.73
N ASP A 159 -30.41 19.64 18.14
CA ASP A 159 -31.77 19.67 17.60
C ASP A 159 -32.78 19.99 18.72
N SER A 160 -32.60 19.40 19.91
CA SER A 160 -33.46 19.68 21.08
C SER A 160 -33.33 21.12 21.60
N LEU A 161 -32.12 21.69 21.57
CA LEU A 161 -31.88 23.08 21.93
C LEU A 161 -32.52 24.03 20.93
N GLN A 162 -32.50 23.69 19.64
CA GLN A 162 -33.10 24.50 18.60
C GLN A 162 -34.62 24.61 18.75
N VAL A 163 -35.29 23.50 19.11
CA VAL A 163 -36.73 23.52 19.44
C VAL A 163 -37.02 24.44 20.63
N LYS A 164 -36.20 24.38 21.70
CA LYS A 164 -36.37 25.27 22.86
C LYS A 164 -36.15 26.73 22.51
N ILE A 165 -35.22 27.04 21.61
CA ILE A 165 -34.98 28.41 21.14
C ILE A 165 -36.20 28.92 20.37
N GLN A 166 -36.80 28.11 19.50
CA GLN A 166 -38.05 28.48 18.81
C GLN A 166 -39.20 28.72 19.79
N GLU A 167 -39.37 27.89 20.82
CA GLU A 167 -40.39 28.14 21.85
C GLU A 167 -40.15 29.44 22.63
N ILE A 168 -38.89 29.77 22.93
CA ILE A 168 -38.54 31.04 23.58
C ILE A 168 -38.82 32.22 22.65
N GLU A 169 -38.52 32.09 21.36
CA GLU A 169 -38.82 33.10 20.35
C GLU A 169 -40.33 33.37 20.25
N GLU A 170 -41.15 32.31 20.15
CA GLU A 170 -42.62 32.45 20.14
C GLU A 170 -43.12 33.12 21.42
N ARG A 171 -42.59 32.73 22.59
CA ARG A 171 -42.96 33.37 23.86
C ARG A 171 -42.55 34.85 23.88
N ALA A 172 -41.38 35.20 23.37
CA ALA A 172 -40.93 36.58 23.30
C ALA A 172 -41.84 37.42 22.40
N VAL A 173 -42.26 36.87 21.25
CA VAL A 173 -43.24 37.51 20.35
C VAL A 173 -44.58 37.70 21.05
N GLN A 174 -45.08 36.68 21.76
CA GLN A 174 -46.33 36.79 22.53
C GLN A 174 -46.24 37.81 23.67
N LEU A 175 -45.09 37.89 24.34
CA LEU A 175 -44.86 38.84 25.44
C LEU A 175 -44.77 40.28 24.91
N LYS A 176 -44.11 40.45 23.76
CA LYS A 176 -44.07 41.72 23.03
C LYS A 176 -45.48 42.17 22.64
N ALA A 177 -46.30 41.28 22.07
CA ALA A 177 -47.68 41.58 21.72
C ALA A 177 -48.55 41.94 22.95
N LYS A 178 -48.31 41.30 24.11
CA LYS A 178 -49.01 41.65 25.36
C LYS A 178 -48.57 43.00 25.94
N LEU A 179 -47.31 43.38 25.79
CA LEU A 179 -46.78 44.64 26.30
C LEU A 179 -47.14 45.82 25.39
N LEU A 180 -46.93 45.66 24.08
CA LEU A 180 -46.92 46.75 23.08
C LEU A 180 -48.08 46.69 22.06
N GLY A 181 -48.85 45.59 22.03
CA GLY A 181 -49.91 45.37 21.03
C GLY A 181 -49.42 44.79 19.68
N ASP A 182 -50.36 44.42 18.80
CA ASP A 182 -50.14 44.06 17.38
C ASP A 182 -51.31 44.53 16.50
N GLU A 183 -51.27 44.29 15.18
CA GLU A 183 -52.31 44.69 14.19
C GLU A 183 -53.74 44.20 14.53
N SER A 184 -53.88 43.19 15.40
CA SER A 184 -55.13 42.60 15.84
C SER A 184 -55.55 43.01 17.26
N ASN A 185 -54.64 43.60 18.06
CA ASN A 185 -54.89 43.94 19.45
C ASN A 185 -54.16 45.24 19.84
N GLU A 186 -54.81 46.38 19.61
CA GLU A 186 -54.29 47.75 19.87
C GLU A 186 -54.16 48.11 21.37
N GLY A 187 -54.49 47.19 22.30
CA GLY A 187 -54.57 47.46 23.74
C GLY A 187 -53.52 46.74 24.59
N GLY A 188 -52.23 46.87 24.26
CA GLY A 188 -51.13 46.37 25.11
C GLY A 188 -51.13 47.02 26.51
N ILE A 189 -50.37 46.47 27.45
CA ILE A 189 -50.21 47.06 28.81
C ILE A 189 -49.79 48.53 28.73
N GLU A 190 -49.01 48.92 27.71
CA GLU A 190 -48.67 50.32 27.41
C GLU A 190 -49.92 51.19 27.20
N SER A 191 -50.88 50.75 26.38
CA SER A 191 -52.16 51.46 26.17
C SER A 191 -53.03 51.48 27.44
N GLN A 192 -52.95 50.44 28.29
CA GLN A 192 -53.63 50.46 29.59
C GLN A 192 -52.97 51.45 30.56
N ILE A 193 -51.65 51.57 30.52
CA ILE A 193 -50.90 52.56 31.30
C ILE A 193 -51.24 53.96 30.82
N ASP A 194 -51.30 54.21 29.51
CA ASP A 194 -51.69 55.52 28.96
C ASP A 194 -53.12 55.90 29.37
N ASN A 195 -54.07 54.95 29.31
CA ASN A 195 -55.42 55.16 29.84
C ASN A 195 -55.43 55.44 31.35
N PHE A 196 -54.58 54.75 32.12
CA PHE A 196 -54.44 55.06 33.55
C PHE A 196 -53.79 56.42 33.78
N VAL A 197 -52.86 56.85 32.93
CA VAL A 197 -52.24 58.18 32.98
C VAL A 197 -53.30 59.24 32.69
N GLU A 198 -54.15 59.07 31.68
CA GLU A 198 -55.29 59.96 31.42
C GLU A 198 -56.29 59.97 32.58
N GLU A 199 -56.57 58.81 33.18
CA GLU A 199 -57.44 58.71 34.37
C GLU A 199 -56.79 59.36 35.60
N PHE A 200 -55.46 59.25 35.75
CA PHE A 200 -54.69 59.93 36.77
C PHE A 200 -54.68 61.44 36.55
N GLU A 201 -54.53 61.92 35.31
CA GLU A 201 -54.59 63.34 34.95
C GLU A 201 -55.97 63.93 35.25
N SER A 202 -57.04 63.20 34.95
CA SER A 202 -58.42 63.54 35.33
C SER A 202 -58.59 63.60 36.85
N LYS A 203 -58.05 62.62 37.59
CA LYS A 203 -58.04 62.66 39.07
C LYS A 203 -57.11 63.74 39.63
N LEU A 204 -56.06 64.14 38.90
CA LEU A 204 -55.17 65.25 39.26
C LEU A 204 -55.89 66.59 39.11
N GLU A 205 -56.81 66.69 38.15
CA GLU A 205 -57.73 67.81 37.98
C GLU A 205 -58.75 67.88 39.12
N ASP A 206 -59.29 66.73 39.56
CA ASP A 206 -60.13 66.61 40.76
C ASP A 206 -59.36 67.00 42.05
N ILE A 207 -58.09 66.58 42.16
CA ILE A 207 -57.19 66.88 43.28
C ILE A 207 -56.77 68.36 43.28
N LYS A 208 -56.56 69.00 42.11
CA LYS A 208 -56.36 70.45 42.01
C LYS A 208 -57.56 71.23 42.55
N SER A 209 -58.78 70.73 42.37
CA SER A 209 -59.98 71.35 42.97
C SER A 209 -60.02 71.22 44.51
N LEU A 210 -59.42 70.17 45.07
CA LEU A 210 -59.26 69.97 46.51
C LEU A 210 -58.10 70.80 47.08
N HIS A 211 -57.03 71.00 46.31
CA HIS A 211 -55.87 71.83 46.64
C HIS A 211 -56.27 73.29 46.91
N ASP A 212 -57.16 73.87 46.09
CA ASP A 212 -57.67 75.24 46.29
C ASP A 212 -58.47 75.41 47.58
N LYS A 213 -58.96 74.31 48.18
CA LYS A 213 -59.69 74.31 49.45
C LYS A 213 -58.83 74.03 50.69
N ALA A 214 -57.57 73.59 50.53
CA ALA A 214 -56.82 73.01 51.65
C ALA A 214 -55.64 73.85 52.20
N LEU A 215 -55.13 74.88 51.51
CA LEU A 215 -53.83 75.49 51.86
C LEU A 215 -53.84 77.03 52.03
N VAL A 216 -54.88 77.56 52.66
CA VAL A 216 -54.75 78.75 53.54
C VAL A 216 -54.80 78.22 54.97
N GLY A 217 -53.64 77.84 55.53
CA GLY A 217 -53.52 76.99 56.74
C GLY A 217 -53.74 77.67 58.11
N ASP A 218 -53.48 76.92 59.21
CA ASP A 218 -53.39 77.41 60.60
C ASP A 218 -52.32 76.66 61.46
N ALA A 219 -51.89 77.33 62.53
CA ALA A 219 -50.72 77.27 63.39
C ALA A 219 -50.42 75.98 64.18
N LYS A 220 -50.84 74.79 63.73
CA LYS A 220 -50.51 73.52 64.44
C LYS A 220 -49.72 72.47 63.67
N ASN A 221 -49.50 72.57 62.36
CA ASN A 221 -48.67 71.61 61.60
C ASN A 221 -47.88 72.29 60.45
N PRO A 222 -46.56 72.03 60.27
CA PRO A 222 -45.69 72.69 59.29
C PRO A 222 -45.81 72.18 57.83
N SER A 223 -45.22 72.91 56.86
CA SER A 223 -45.58 72.95 55.41
C SER A 223 -44.66 72.20 54.41
N ILE A 224 -45.26 71.80 53.28
CA ILE A 224 -44.81 71.11 52.03
C ILE A 224 -43.56 71.69 51.30
N LYS A 225 -42.91 72.73 51.81
CA LYS A 225 -41.81 73.40 51.10
C LYS A 225 -40.55 72.53 50.96
N ASP A 226 -40.28 71.66 51.94
CA ASP A 226 -39.05 70.88 51.99
C ASP A 226 -39.08 69.61 51.10
N ASP A 227 -40.28 69.10 50.74
CA ASP A 227 -40.44 67.93 49.87
C ASP A 227 -40.32 68.29 48.37
N LEU A 228 -40.57 69.54 47.99
CA LEU A 228 -40.56 70.01 46.59
C LEU A 228 -39.15 70.17 46.02
N GLU A 229 -38.15 70.46 46.87
CA GLU A 229 -36.76 70.63 46.44
C GLU A 229 -36.10 69.27 46.13
N SER A 230 -36.38 68.23 46.94
CA SER A 230 -35.82 66.89 46.74
C SER A 230 -36.39 66.17 45.51
N ALA A 231 -37.68 66.38 45.20
CA ALA A 231 -38.32 65.77 44.03
C ALA A 231 -37.81 66.35 42.69
N LYS A 232 -37.37 67.61 42.68
CA LYS A 232 -36.84 68.27 41.48
C LYS A 232 -35.43 67.80 41.13
N GLU A 233 -34.59 67.50 42.12
CA GLU A 233 -33.23 66.98 41.89
C GLU A 233 -33.23 65.56 41.34
N ALA A 234 -34.11 64.67 41.85
CA ALA A 234 -34.24 63.31 41.34
C ALA A 234 -34.70 63.25 39.88
N ALA A 235 -35.67 64.10 39.50
CA ALA A 235 -36.20 64.15 38.13
C ALA A 235 -35.17 64.66 37.10
N LEU A 236 -34.19 65.48 37.53
CA LEU A 236 -33.10 65.93 36.65
C LEU A 236 -32.04 64.84 36.44
N ALA A 237 -31.73 64.05 37.46
CA ALA A 237 -30.79 62.93 37.37
C ALA A 237 -31.33 61.79 36.48
N ASP A 238 -32.62 61.47 36.60
CA ASP A 238 -33.26 60.44 35.77
C ASP A 238 -33.30 60.85 34.29
N LYS A 239 -33.46 62.15 34.00
CA LYS A 239 -33.42 62.66 32.63
C LYS A 239 -32.05 62.46 31.98
N GLU A 240 -30.95 62.76 32.67
CA GLU A 240 -29.60 62.54 32.16
C GLU A 240 -29.32 61.05 31.91
N GLY A 241 -29.74 60.15 32.82
CA GLY A 241 -29.57 58.71 32.65
C GLY A 241 -30.36 58.13 31.47
N ILE A 242 -31.55 58.68 31.19
CA ILE A 242 -32.36 58.29 30.02
C ILE A 242 -31.73 58.78 28.71
N GLU A 243 -31.18 60.00 28.67
CA GLU A 243 -30.49 60.52 27.48
C GLU A 243 -29.23 59.69 27.15
N GLU A 244 -28.45 59.27 28.14
CA GLU A 244 -27.28 58.41 27.94
C GLU A 244 -27.65 56.99 27.46
N ALA A 245 -28.71 56.39 28.03
CA ALA A 245 -29.21 55.10 27.58
C ALA A 245 -29.76 55.13 26.14
N LEU A 246 -30.43 56.22 25.75
CA LEU A 246 -30.97 56.41 24.41
C LEU A 246 -29.86 56.50 23.35
N ASP A 247 -28.76 57.18 23.65
CA ASP A 247 -27.62 57.29 22.74
C ASP A 247 -26.88 55.96 22.58
N SER A 248 -26.71 55.18 23.66
CA SER A 248 -26.14 53.83 23.59
C SER A 248 -26.97 52.88 22.72
N VAL A 249 -28.30 52.86 22.90
CA VAL A 249 -29.21 52.03 22.10
C VAL A 249 -29.19 52.43 20.63
N LYS A 250 -29.10 53.73 20.31
CA LYS A 250 -28.98 54.19 18.92
C LYS A 250 -27.72 53.65 18.24
N ASP A 251 -26.61 53.60 18.95
CA ASP A 251 -25.35 53.13 18.38
C ASP A 251 -25.32 51.60 18.22
N GLU A 252 -25.91 50.85 19.14
CA GLU A 252 -26.12 49.40 18.99
C GLU A 252 -27.04 49.06 17.81
N VAL A 253 -28.14 49.79 17.63
CA VAL A 253 -29.07 49.60 16.51
C VAL A 253 -28.38 49.87 15.17
N LYS A 254 -27.55 50.91 15.07
CA LYS A 254 -26.73 51.16 13.85
C LYS A 254 -25.74 50.04 13.59
N ALA A 255 -25.07 49.53 14.63
CA ALA A 255 -24.12 48.43 14.48
C ALA A 255 -24.82 47.14 14.00
N LEU A 256 -26.03 46.88 14.51
CA LEU A 256 -26.84 45.73 14.10
C LEU A 256 -27.31 45.84 12.65
N ASP A 257 -27.72 47.03 12.19
CA ASP A 257 -28.13 47.28 10.81
C ASP A 257 -26.98 47.07 9.81
N VAL A 258 -25.79 47.55 10.15
CA VAL A 258 -24.56 47.32 9.38
C VAL A 258 -24.20 45.83 9.33
N PHE A 259 -24.31 45.12 10.45
CA PHE A 259 -24.05 43.68 10.53
C PHE A 259 -25.05 42.89 9.69
N HIS A 260 -26.34 43.18 9.83
CA HIS A 260 -27.42 42.52 9.10
C HIS A 260 -27.29 42.72 7.59
N THR A 261 -26.94 43.93 7.15
CA THR A 261 -26.62 44.22 5.73
C THR A 261 -25.41 43.44 5.23
N LYS A 262 -24.38 43.23 6.07
CA LYS A 262 -23.16 42.48 5.70
C LYS A 262 -23.40 40.97 5.56
N ILE A 263 -24.23 40.38 6.43
CA ILE A 263 -24.52 38.94 6.40
C ILE A 263 -25.51 38.60 5.29
N PHE A 264 -26.57 39.40 5.13
CA PHE A 264 -27.71 39.07 4.28
C PHE A 264 -27.86 39.92 3.01
N GLY A 265 -27.01 40.93 2.80
CA GLY A 265 -27.08 41.80 1.63
C GLY A 265 -28.03 42.99 1.79
N LYS A 266 -28.06 43.87 0.77
CA LYS A 266 -28.96 45.02 0.71
C LYS A 266 -30.28 44.61 0.04
N LEU A 267 -31.38 45.22 0.46
CA LEU A 267 -32.67 45.10 -0.24
C LEU A 267 -32.61 45.90 -1.54
N ASP A 268 -32.93 45.24 -2.65
CA ASP A 268 -33.09 45.88 -3.95
C ASP A 268 -34.53 46.39 -4.14
N GLU A 269 -34.79 47.18 -5.19
CA GLU A 269 -36.10 47.82 -5.45
C GLU A 269 -37.28 46.83 -5.53
N ASP A 270 -37.02 45.55 -5.82
CA ASP A 270 -38.00 44.46 -5.89
C ASP A 270 -38.20 43.68 -4.56
N GLY A 271 -37.60 44.14 -3.46
CA GLY A 271 -37.71 43.49 -2.14
C GLY A 271 -36.93 42.18 -1.99
N LYS A 272 -36.09 41.83 -2.97
CA LYS A 272 -35.13 40.71 -2.88
C LYS A 272 -33.80 41.23 -2.33
N ARG A 273 -33.16 40.42 -1.47
CA ARG A 273 -31.84 40.75 -0.95
C ARG A 273 -30.77 40.31 -1.94
N GLU A 274 -29.97 41.26 -2.41
CA GLU A 274 -28.82 41.00 -3.28
C GLU A 274 -27.51 41.13 -2.50
N GLY A 275 -26.63 40.13 -2.67
CA GLY A 275 -25.30 40.09 -2.06
C GLY A 275 -25.29 39.56 -0.62
N GLY A 276 -24.17 39.80 0.07
CA GLY A 276 -23.94 39.31 1.43
C GLY A 276 -23.24 37.97 1.50
N LEU A 277 -22.70 37.66 2.68
CA LEU A 277 -21.88 36.47 2.91
C LEU A 277 -22.66 35.17 2.68
N ALA A 278 -23.96 35.16 2.99
CA ALA A 278 -24.82 33.97 2.84
C ALA A 278 -24.98 33.54 1.38
N GLU A 279 -25.15 34.48 0.46
CA GLU A 279 -25.28 34.18 -0.98
C GLU A 279 -23.95 33.69 -1.56
N GLU A 280 -22.83 34.29 -1.15
CA GLU A 280 -21.50 33.85 -1.57
C GLU A 280 -21.18 32.44 -1.06
N LEU A 281 -21.58 32.12 0.18
CA LEU A 281 -21.39 30.79 0.75
C LEU A 281 -22.21 29.73 -0.02
N ASN A 282 -23.47 30.03 -0.33
CA ASN A 282 -24.32 29.15 -1.13
C ASN A 282 -23.76 28.91 -2.54
N LYS A 283 -23.24 29.96 -3.21
CA LYS A 283 -22.56 29.84 -4.51
C LYS A 283 -21.32 28.94 -4.41
N ARG A 284 -20.51 29.10 -3.36
CA ARG A 284 -19.32 28.26 -3.14
C ARG A 284 -19.68 26.81 -2.85
N VAL A 285 -20.74 26.55 -2.06
CA VAL A 285 -21.23 25.18 -1.79
C VAL A 285 -21.70 24.51 -3.08
N ALA A 286 -22.46 25.21 -3.93
CA ALA A 286 -22.87 24.68 -5.23
C ALA A 286 -21.66 24.39 -6.15
N ALA A 287 -20.70 25.31 -6.21
CA ALA A 287 -19.47 25.13 -7.00
C ALA A 287 -18.63 23.94 -6.50
N LEU A 288 -18.56 23.71 -5.19
CA LEU A 288 -17.88 22.55 -4.60
C LEU A 288 -18.60 21.25 -4.95
N GLY A 289 -19.93 21.21 -4.92
CA GLY A 289 -20.70 20.03 -5.33
C GLY A 289 -20.54 19.69 -6.81
N GLU A 290 -20.50 20.69 -7.70
CA GLU A 290 -20.18 20.47 -9.11
C GLU A 290 -18.74 19.97 -9.32
N PHE A 291 -17.78 20.53 -8.58
CA PHE A 291 -16.39 20.11 -8.63
C PHE A 291 -16.22 18.66 -8.17
N GLU A 292 -16.86 18.26 -7.06
CA GLU A 292 -16.87 16.90 -6.55
C GLU A 292 -17.39 15.92 -7.61
N ASN A 293 -18.56 16.20 -8.21
CA ASN A 293 -19.13 15.35 -9.25
C ASN A 293 -18.22 15.21 -10.49
N LYS A 294 -17.56 16.30 -10.90
CA LYS A 294 -16.58 16.26 -11.99
C LYS A 294 -15.38 15.39 -11.63
N GLN A 295 -14.89 15.46 -10.39
CA GLN A 295 -13.77 14.61 -9.96
C GLN A 295 -14.16 13.15 -9.83
N VAL A 296 -15.34 12.83 -9.30
CA VAL A 296 -15.84 11.44 -9.25
C VAL A 296 -15.92 10.86 -10.66
N THR A 297 -16.47 11.62 -11.62
CA THR A 297 -16.57 11.18 -13.02
C THR A 297 -15.18 10.94 -13.63
N LYS A 298 -14.24 11.87 -13.39
CA LYS A 298 -12.86 11.75 -13.88
C LYS A 298 -12.12 10.57 -13.24
N TYR A 299 -12.30 10.35 -11.94
CA TYR A 299 -11.70 9.25 -11.20
C TYR A 299 -12.21 7.91 -11.72
N ASN A 300 -13.53 7.76 -11.89
CA ASN A 300 -14.13 6.54 -12.42
C ASN A 300 -13.66 6.25 -13.86
N ALA A 301 -13.63 7.27 -14.72
CA ALA A 301 -13.13 7.12 -16.08
C ALA A 301 -11.65 6.72 -16.12
N LEU A 302 -10.82 7.27 -15.23
CA LEU A 302 -9.41 6.92 -15.13
C LEU A 302 -9.23 5.49 -14.60
N ASN A 303 -10.00 5.10 -13.58
CA ASN A 303 -9.92 3.75 -13.01
C ASN A 303 -10.34 2.70 -14.04
N GLN A 304 -11.38 2.97 -14.83
CA GLN A 304 -11.78 2.11 -15.94
C GLN A 304 -10.67 1.96 -16.99
N GLN A 305 -10.00 3.06 -17.38
CA GLN A 305 -8.85 2.98 -18.30
C GLN A 305 -7.69 2.17 -17.72
N ILE A 306 -7.42 2.28 -16.42
CA ILE A 306 -6.39 1.49 -15.75
C ILE A 306 -6.75 -0.01 -15.77
N GLU A 307 -8.00 -0.36 -15.46
CA GLU A 307 -8.49 -1.74 -15.49
C GLU A 307 -8.45 -2.34 -16.91
N GLU A 308 -8.73 -1.55 -17.94
CA GLU A 308 -8.62 -1.96 -19.34
C GLU A 308 -7.16 -2.16 -19.78
N LEU A 309 -6.21 -1.35 -19.28
CA LEU A 309 -4.80 -1.42 -19.65
C LEU A 309 -4.00 -2.49 -18.87
N LEU A 310 -4.43 -2.86 -17.67
CA LEU A 310 -3.75 -3.83 -16.77
C LEU A 310 -3.42 -5.18 -17.45
N PRO A 311 -4.36 -5.83 -18.17
CA PRO A 311 -4.11 -7.09 -18.87
C PRO A 311 -3.06 -6.96 -19.99
N GLY A 312 -3.13 -5.87 -20.76
CA GLY A 312 -2.17 -5.58 -21.83
C GLY A 312 -0.77 -5.30 -21.27
N ALA A 313 -0.67 -4.57 -20.16
CA ALA A 313 0.60 -4.32 -19.47
C ALA A 313 1.22 -5.61 -18.90
N ALA A 314 0.41 -6.48 -18.30
CA ALA A 314 0.87 -7.78 -17.80
C ALA A 314 1.34 -8.71 -18.94
N SER A 315 0.59 -8.77 -20.03
CA SER A 315 0.96 -9.50 -21.25
C SER A 315 2.28 -8.98 -21.85
N ALA A 316 2.45 -7.67 -21.96
CA ALA A 316 3.68 -7.04 -22.42
C ALA A 316 4.87 -7.32 -21.48
N GLY A 317 4.65 -7.29 -20.16
CA GLY A 317 5.65 -7.62 -19.15
C GLY A 317 6.14 -9.07 -19.27
N LEU A 318 5.20 -10.03 -19.39
CA LEU A 318 5.52 -11.43 -19.62
C LEU A 318 6.25 -11.65 -20.94
N ALA A 319 5.83 -11.00 -22.03
CA ALA A 319 6.49 -11.07 -23.33
C ALA A 319 7.95 -10.56 -23.24
N SER A 320 8.19 -9.45 -22.54
CA SER A 320 9.56 -8.96 -22.33
C SER A 320 10.41 -9.95 -21.52
N ALA A 321 9.86 -10.52 -20.45
CA ALA A 321 10.58 -11.50 -19.64
C ALA A 321 10.96 -12.76 -20.44
N TYR A 322 10.05 -13.26 -21.30
CA TYR A 322 10.35 -14.39 -22.20
C TYR A 322 11.36 -14.01 -23.29
N ARG A 323 11.30 -12.79 -23.82
CA ARG A 323 12.28 -12.27 -24.77
C ARG A 323 13.68 -12.20 -24.17
N ASP A 324 13.79 -11.73 -22.93
CA ASP A 324 15.07 -11.60 -22.24
C ASP A 324 15.64 -12.98 -21.92
N MET A 325 14.79 -13.92 -21.51
CA MET A 325 15.18 -15.32 -21.35
C MET A 325 15.63 -15.96 -22.67
N LYS A 326 14.91 -15.73 -23.78
CA LYS A 326 15.30 -16.19 -25.13
C LYS A 326 16.67 -15.65 -25.54
N LYS A 327 16.94 -14.36 -25.28
CA LYS A 327 18.23 -13.73 -25.57
C LYS A 327 19.36 -14.27 -24.68
N SER A 328 19.06 -14.65 -23.44
CA SER A 328 20.07 -15.22 -22.53
C SER A 328 20.74 -16.49 -23.08
N PHE A 329 20.10 -17.19 -24.02
CA PHE A 329 20.66 -18.38 -24.68
C PHE A 329 21.52 -18.09 -25.91
N ASP A 330 21.54 -16.87 -26.45
CA ASP A 330 22.34 -16.54 -27.65
C ASP A 330 23.84 -16.77 -27.41
N ASP A 331 24.36 -16.35 -26.26
CA ASP A 331 25.78 -16.47 -25.93
C ASP A 331 26.20 -17.90 -25.57
N PRO A 332 25.44 -18.66 -24.73
CA PRO A 332 25.66 -20.09 -24.54
C PRO A 332 25.66 -20.88 -25.85
N ILE A 333 24.73 -20.61 -26.78
CA ILE A 333 24.68 -21.26 -28.09
C ILE A 333 25.93 -20.93 -28.92
N LYS A 334 26.32 -19.65 -29.00
CA LYS A 334 27.55 -19.23 -29.69
C LYS A 334 28.78 -19.89 -29.08
N ASN A 335 28.88 -19.95 -27.75
CA ASN A 335 30.01 -20.56 -27.08
C ASN A 335 30.09 -22.07 -27.33
N ALA A 336 28.98 -22.79 -27.18
CA ALA A 336 28.92 -24.22 -27.49
C ALA A 336 29.27 -24.49 -28.97
N THR A 337 28.82 -23.63 -29.88
CA THR A 337 29.16 -23.70 -31.31
C THR A 337 30.65 -23.47 -31.57
N LYS A 338 31.26 -22.47 -30.90
CA LYS A 338 32.71 -22.22 -30.98
C LYS A 338 33.50 -23.40 -30.45
N VAL A 339 33.12 -23.95 -29.30
CA VAL A 339 33.77 -25.12 -28.70
C VAL A 339 33.67 -26.34 -29.61
N TYR A 340 32.54 -26.55 -30.27
CA TYR A 340 32.34 -27.62 -31.26
C TYR A 340 33.23 -27.46 -32.50
N TYR A 341 33.30 -26.27 -33.11
CA TYR A 341 34.19 -26.07 -34.27
C TYR A 341 35.66 -26.08 -33.87
N PHE A 342 35.99 -25.60 -32.67
CA PHE A 342 37.33 -25.67 -32.11
C PHE A 342 37.80 -27.11 -31.90
N SER A 343 36.93 -28.00 -31.40
CA SER A 343 37.26 -29.41 -31.25
C SER A 343 37.48 -30.09 -32.60
N ILE A 344 36.68 -29.79 -33.62
CA ILE A 344 36.93 -30.23 -35.00
C ILE A 344 38.28 -29.71 -35.51
N GLY A 345 38.60 -28.44 -35.25
CA GLY A 345 39.89 -27.85 -35.61
C GLY A 345 41.07 -28.58 -34.96
N ILE A 346 40.98 -28.89 -33.66
CA ILE A 346 41.97 -29.69 -32.94
C ILE A 346 42.09 -31.08 -33.57
N MET A 347 41.00 -31.74 -33.94
CA MET A 347 41.05 -33.06 -34.60
C MET A 347 41.84 -33.00 -35.92
N VAL A 348 41.62 -31.97 -36.74
CA VAL A 348 42.33 -31.80 -38.01
C VAL A 348 43.82 -31.52 -37.77
N VAL A 349 44.16 -30.63 -36.84
CA VAL A 349 45.55 -30.29 -36.51
C VAL A 349 46.28 -31.48 -35.88
N ALA A 350 45.63 -32.19 -34.95
CA ALA A 350 46.18 -33.41 -34.35
C ALA A 350 46.42 -34.48 -35.42
N SER A 351 45.47 -34.69 -36.33
CA SER A 351 45.64 -35.63 -37.44
C SER A 351 46.85 -35.28 -38.31
N PHE A 352 47.04 -33.99 -38.61
CA PHE A 352 48.19 -33.51 -39.39
C PHE A 352 49.52 -33.71 -38.65
N ILE A 353 49.60 -33.36 -37.36
CA ILE A 353 50.80 -33.55 -36.53
C ILE A 353 51.15 -35.04 -36.43
N PHE A 354 50.15 -35.89 -36.22
CA PHE A 354 50.33 -37.33 -36.08
C PHE A 354 50.66 -38.07 -37.40
N SER A 355 50.58 -37.39 -38.55
CA SER A 355 51.07 -37.88 -39.84
C SER A 355 52.57 -37.69 -40.05
N ILE A 356 53.24 -36.91 -39.19
CA ILE A 356 54.68 -36.65 -39.24
C ILE A 356 55.42 -37.70 -38.41
N GLU A 357 56.38 -38.41 -39.01
CA GLU A 357 57.10 -39.52 -38.35
C GLU A 357 58.43 -39.07 -37.72
N ASN A 358 59.20 -38.21 -38.41
CA ASN A 358 60.44 -37.62 -37.90
C ASN A 358 60.57 -36.15 -38.34
N ILE A 359 61.13 -35.32 -37.46
CA ILE A 359 61.54 -33.94 -37.73
C ILE A 359 63.06 -33.86 -37.52
N GLY A 360 63.82 -33.78 -38.62
CA GLY A 360 65.28 -33.64 -38.64
C GLY A 360 66.06 -34.86 -39.19
N GLY A 361 66.92 -34.63 -40.19
CA GLY A 361 67.74 -35.62 -40.92
C GLY A 361 67.97 -35.19 -42.40
N GLU A 362 68.61 -36.03 -43.24
CA GLU A 362 68.86 -35.77 -44.68
C GLU A 362 67.59 -35.48 -45.52
N HIS A 363 66.41 -35.79 -44.97
CA HIS A 363 65.11 -35.37 -45.50
C HIS A 363 64.38 -34.53 -44.46
N TRP A 364 64.00 -33.30 -44.80
CA TRP A 364 63.50 -32.30 -43.85
C TRP A 364 62.16 -32.67 -43.20
N ILE A 365 61.33 -33.50 -43.86
CA ILE A 365 60.07 -34.05 -43.34
C ILE A 365 59.87 -35.47 -43.91
N SER A 366 59.67 -36.48 -43.05
CA SER A 366 59.24 -37.83 -43.46
C SER A 366 57.84 -38.13 -42.92
N PHE A 367 56.93 -38.54 -43.82
CA PHE A 367 55.56 -38.94 -43.47
C PHE A 367 55.47 -40.44 -43.21
N VAL A 368 54.58 -40.82 -42.29
CA VAL A 368 54.31 -42.22 -41.96
C VAL A 368 53.88 -42.99 -43.21
N LYS A 369 54.65 -44.01 -43.61
CA LYS A 369 54.28 -44.93 -44.69
C LYS A 369 53.43 -46.06 -44.11
N PHE A 370 52.17 -46.11 -44.50
CA PHE A 370 51.28 -47.20 -44.10
C PHE A 370 51.49 -48.42 -45.01
N GLU A 371 52.44 -49.27 -44.66
CA GLU A 371 52.73 -50.49 -45.44
C GLU A 371 51.72 -51.62 -45.17
N ASN A 372 51.09 -51.68 -43.98
CA ASN A 372 50.18 -52.75 -43.57
C ASN A 372 49.00 -52.25 -42.70
N TRP A 373 47.83 -52.91 -42.82
CA TRP A 373 46.61 -52.60 -42.05
C TRP A 373 46.77 -52.75 -40.53
N ASP A 374 47.61 -53.69 -40.07
CA ASP A 374 47.90 -53.88 -38.64
C ASP A 374 48.62 -52.65 -38.03
N SER A 375 49.52 -52.03 -38.80
CA SER A 375 50.23 -50.81 -38.39
C SER A 375 49.30 -49.60 -38.28
N VAL A 376 48.29 -49.51 -39.17
CA VAL A 376 47.24 -48.48 -39.11
C VAL A 376 46.39 -48.64 -37.85
N LEU A 377 45.98 -49.87 -37.54
CA LEU A 377 45.07 -50.16 -36.44
C LEU A 377 45.75 -49.97 -35.07
N LYS A 378 46.98 -50.44 -34.91
CA LYS A 378 47.80 -50.18 -33.71
C LYS A 378 48.02 -48.68 -33.51
N GLY A 379 48.36 -47.94 -34.57
CA GLY A 379 48.53 -46.49 -34.52
C GLY A 379 47.28 -45.74 -34.08
N LEU A 380 46.10 -46.21 -34.48
CA LEU A 380 44.81 -45.63 -34.09
C LEU A 380 44.48 -45.92 -32.61
N VAL A 381 44.70 -47.16 -32.15
CA VAL A 381 44.45 -47.58 -30.76
C VAL A 381 45.34 -46.82 -29.76
N PHE A 382 46.64 -46.66 -30.06
CA PHE A 382 47.54 -45.89 -29.19
C PHE A 382 47.18 -44.39 -29.10
N ARG A 383 46.50 -43.85 -30.12
CA ARG A 383 46.09 -42.43 -30.17
C ARG A 383 44.64 -42.21 -29.69
N LEU A 384 43.92 -43.29 -29.40
CA LEU A 384 42.52 -43.27 -28.97
C LEU A 384 42.28 -42.43 -27.70
N PRO A 385 43.15 -42.42 -26.66
CA PRO A 385 42.95 -41.55 -25.50
C PRO A 385 42.94 -40.06 -25.86
N PHE A 386 43.74 -39.63 -26.84
CA PHE A 386 43.81 -38.24 -27.29
C PHE A 386 42.61 -37.86 -28.16
N TYR A 387 42.26 -38.69 -29.15
CA TYR A 387 41.09 -38.46 -29.99
C TYR A 387 39.78 -38.62 -29.22
N GLY A 388 39.71 -39.56 -28.29
CA GLY A 388 38.53 -39.83 -27.46
C GLY A 388 38.15 -38.63 -26.60
N ALA A 389 39.13 -37.95 -25.99
CA ALA A 389 38.87 -36.73 -25.22
C ALA A 389 38.28 -35.59 -26.08
N VAL A 390 38.79 -35.41 -27.30
CA VAL A 390 38.32 -34.36 -28.22
C VAL A 390 36.95 -34.70 -28.81
N ILE A 391 36.71 -35.98 -29.15
CA ILE A 391 35.40 -36.47 -29.61
C ILE A 391 34.35 -36.33 -28.50
N TRP A 392 34.70 -36.67 -27.26
CA TRP A 392 33.80 -36.49 -26.12
C TRP A 392 33.46 -35.02 -25.91
N LEU A 393 34.45 -34.12 -26.00
CA LEU A 393 34.24 -32.68 -25.91
C LEU A 393 33.33 -32.17 -27.04
N ALA A 394 33.56 -32.62 -28.28
CA ALA A 394 32.70 -32.30 -29.42
C ALA A 394 31.26 -32.79 -29.21
N PHE A 395 31.08 -34.00 -28.69
CA PHE A 395 29.78 -34.57 -28.38
C PHE A 395 29.04 -33.76 -27.30
N VAL A 396 29.70 -33.44 -26.19
CA VAL A 396 29.12 -32.62 -25.12
C VAL A 396 28.77 -31.22 -25.61
N ALA A 397 29.63 -30.59 -26.41
CA ALA A 397 29.37 -29.27 -27.00
C ALA A 397 28.18 -29.30 -27.97
N SER A 398 28.07 -30.34 -28.79
CA SER A 398 26.94 -30.56 -29.70
C SER A 398 25.63 -30.75 -28.94
N LYS A 399 25.63 -31.59 -27.90
CA LYS A 399 24.45 -31.84 -27.07
C LYS A 399 23.98 -30.57 -26.36
N ARG A 400 24.89 -29.86 -25.68
CA ARG A 400 24.57 -28.59 -25.01
C ARG A 400 24.03 -27.53 -25.97
N ARG A 401 24.58 -27.46 -27.19
CA ARG A 401 24.07 -26.55 -28.23
C ARG A 401 22.61 -26.88 -28.59
N SER A 402 22.28 -28.15 -28.81
CA SER A 402 20.91 -28.62 -29.09
C SER A 402 19.95 -28.25 -27.95
N GLU A 403 20.35 -28.53 -26.70
CA GLU A 403 19.58 -28.20 -25.50
C GLU A 403 19.28 -26.69 -25.39
N TYR A 404 20.29 -25.83 -25.59
CA TYR A 404 20.09 -24.38 -25.54
C TYR A 404 19.23 -23.86 -26.69
N GLN A 405 19.39 -24.38 -27.91
CA GLN A 405 18.57 -23.98 -29.06
C GLN A 405 17.10 -24.33 -28.84
N ARG A 406 16.82 -25.48 -28.21
CA ARG A 406 15.47 -25.88 -27.89
C ARG A 406 14.84 -25.00 -26.82
N LEU A 407 15.55 -24.75 -25.71
CA LEU A 407 15.08 -23.83 -24.69
C LEU A 407 14.79 -22.45 -25.29
N GLN A 408 15.66 -21.97 -26.17
CA GLN A 408 15.45 -20.72 -26.89
C GLN A 408 14.16 -20.72 -27.72
N GLN A 409 13.86 -21.81 -28.45
CA GLN A 409 12.61 -21.94 -29.23
C GLN A 409 11.37 -21.99 -28.34
N GLU A 410 11.43 -22.68 -27.20
CA GLU A 410 10.34 -22.74 -26.23
C GLU A 410 10.03 -21.34 -25.68
N TYR A 411 11.05 -20.57 -25.28
CA TYR A 411 10.85 -19.19 -24.83
C TYR A 411 10.39 -18.26 -25.95
N ALA A 412 10.83 -18.49 -27.20
CA ALA A 412 10.32 -17.76 -28.36
C ALA A 412 8.82 -18.02 -28.59
N HIS A 413 8.37 -19.26 -28.43
CA HIS A 413 6.95 -19.62 -28.49
C HIS A 413 6.15 -18.97 -27.34
N LYS A 414 6.69 -18.98 -26.12
CA LYS A 414 6.08 -18.31 -24.96
C LYS A 414 6.00 -16.79 -25.13
N GLU A 415 7.02 -16.15 -25.69
CA GLU A 415 7.00 -14.72 -26.05
C GLU A 415 5.90 -14.42 -27.08
N ALA A 416 5.79 -15.23 -28.15
CA ALA A 416 4.77 -15.05 -29.18
C ALA A 416 3.35 -15.22 -28.62
N LEU A 417 3.15 -16.22 -27.75
CA LEU A 417 1.87 -16.45 -27.08
C LEU A 417 1.51 -15.30 -26.13
N ALA A 418 2.48 -14.84 -25.31
CA ALA A 418 2.27 -13.71 -24.42
C ALA A 418 1.92 -12.42 -25.19
N THR A 419 2.61 -12.15 -26.30
CA THR A 419 2.38 -10.96 -27.15
C THR A 419 1.03 -11.00 -27.86
N SER A 420 0.59 -12.18 -28.31
CA SER A 420 -0.66 -12.34 -29.08
C SER A 420 -1.90 -12.49 -28.19
N TYR A 421 -1.74 -12.80 -26.90
CA TYR A 421 -2.83 -13.01 -25.95
C TYR A 421 -3.84 -11.86 -25.91
N GLU A 422 -3.38 -10.61 -25.80
CA GLU A 422 -4.27 -9.44 -25.74
C GLU A 422 -5.07 -9.27 -27.05
N SER A 423 -4.44 -9.56 -28.20
CA SER A 423 -5.12 -9.52 -29.50
C SER A 423 -6.22 -10.58 -29.57
N TYR A 424 -5.98 -11.80 -29.11
CA TYR A 424 -6.99 -12.86 -29.11
C TYR A 424 -8.12 -12.57 -28.13
N LYS A 425 -7.79 -12.03 -26.96
CA LYS A 425 -8.79 -11.58 -25.97
C LYS A 425 -9.69 -10.49 -26.56
N LYS A 426 -9.11 -9.52 -27.26
CA LYS A 426 -9.86 -8.44 -27.93
C LYS A 426 -10.76 -8.98 -29.05
N GLN A 427 -10.25 -9.86 -29.91
CA GLN A 427 -11.04 -10.51 -30.96
C GLN A 427 -12.21 -11.34 -30.39
N LEU A 428 -12.01 -12.03 -29.26
CA LEU A 428 -13.07 -12.76 -28.58
C LEU A 428 -14.13 -11.83 -27.97
N ALA A 429 -13.72 -10.69 -27.40
CA ALA A 429 -14.65 -9.69 -26.89
C ALA A 429 -15.48 -9.02 -28.01
N ASP A 430 -14.90 -8.91 -29.21
CA ASP A 430 -15.56 -8.36 -30.41
C ASP A 430 -16.49 -9.37 -31.10
N LEU A 431 -16.31 -10.69 -30.89
CA LEU A 431 -17.04 -11.75 -31.60
C LEU A 431 -18.39 -12.15 -30.97
N ASP A 432 -18.55 -12.12 -29.65
CA ASP A 432 -19.86 -12.14 -28.97
C ASP A 432 -19.71 -11.83 -27.46
N LYS A 433 -20.68 -11.14 -26.85
CA LYS A 433 -20.57 -10.63 -25.46
C LYS A 433 -20.72 -11.71 -24.37
N ASP A 434 -21.14 -12.93 -24.71
CA ASP A 434 -21.49 -13.95 -23.70
C ASP A 434 -20.86 -15.33 -23.90
N ASP A 435 -19.94 -15.52 -24.86
CA ASP A 435 -19.21 -16.78 -24.99
C ASP A 435 -18.05 -16.89 -23.98
N LYS A 436 -18.43 -16.88 -22.71
CA LYS A 436 -17.54 -17.10 -21.56
C LYS A 436 -16.83 -18.44 -21.64
N VAL A 437 -17.34 -19.39 -22.44
CA VAL A 437 -16.73 -20.72 -22.64
C VAL A 437 -15.46 -20.58 -23.46
N MET A 438 -15.51 -19.90 -24.61
CA MET A 438 -14.32 -19.64 -25.44
C MET A 438 -13.27 -18.79 -24.71
N GLN A 439 -13.69 -17.76 -23.95
CA GLN A 439 -12.76 -16.95 -23.15
C GLN A 439 -12.07 -17.79 -22.06
N LYS A 440 -12.83 -18.65 -21.37
CA LYS A 440 -12.29 -19.56 -20.36
C LYS A 440 -11.36 -20.60 -20.98
N GLU A 441 -11.66 -21.09 -22.17
CA GLU A 441 -10.78 -22.00 -22.89
C GLU A 441 -9.47 -21.33 -23.30
N LEU A 442 -9.52 -20.10 -23.82
CA LEU A 442 -8.33 -19.31 -24.14
C LEU A 442 -7.44 -19.09 -22.91
N ILE A 443 -8.03 -18.68 -21.78
CA ILE A 443 -7.32 -18.48 -20.52
C ILE A 443 -6.70 -19.79 -20.04
N THR A 444 -7.46 -20.90 -20.07
CA THR A 444 -6.97 -22.23 -19.68
C THR A 444 -5.78 -22.64 -20.54
N LYS A 445 -5.88 -22.52 -21.88
CA LYS A 445 -4.78 -22.86 -22.80
C LYS A 445 -3.55 -21.96 -22.62
N ALA A 446 -3.75 -20.68 -22.31
CA ALA A 446 -2.65 -19.77 -22.00
C ALA A 446 -1.95 -20.13 -20.69
N ILE A 447 -2.72 -20.45 -19.63
CA ILE A 447 -2.19 -20.92 -18.34
C ILE A 447 -1.43 -22.24 -18.52
N ASP A 448 -1.99 -23.20 -19.26
CA ASP A 448 -1.34 -24.48 -19.54
C ASP A 448 0.00 -24.29 -20.27
N ALA A 449 0.05 -23.40 -21.27
CA ALA A 449 1.27 -23.10 -22.01
C ALA A 449 2.34 -22.40 -21.16
N ILE A 450 1.91 -21.56 -20.21
CA ILE A 450 2.81 -20.89 -19.25
C ILE A 450 3.35 -21.90 -18.22
N ALA A 451 2.46 -22.74 -17.66
CA ALA A 451 2.75 -23.74 -16.64
C ALA A 451 3.61 -24.90 -17.15
N TYR A 452 3.57 -25.19 -18.46
CA TYR A 452 4.42 -26.21 -19.06
C TYR A 452 5.91 -25.84 -18.91
N ASN A 453 6.65 -26.68 -18.17
CA ASN A 453 8.05 -26.40 -17.87
C ASN A 453 8.94 -26.69 -19.09
N ALA A 454 9.68 -25.68 -19.53
CA ALA A 454 10.59 -25.79 -20.68
C ALA A 454 11.66 -26.87 -20.48
N SER A 455 12.04 -27.20 -19.24
CA SER A 455 13.02 -28.26 -18.96
C SER A 455 12.47 -29.67 -19.21
N GLN A 456 11.15 -29.90 -19.13
CA GLN A 456 10.56 -31.21 -19.43
C GLN A 456 10.73 -31.59 -20.90
N THR A 457 10.90 -30.59 -21.77
CA THR A 457 11.21 -30.86 -23.17
C THR A 457 12.57 -31.55 -23.29
N LEU A 458 13.54 -31.25 -22.43
CA LEU A 458 14.89 -31.82 -22.50
C LEU A 458 14.96 -33.33 -22.22
N ASP A 459 13.96 -33.92 -21.58
CA ASP A 459 14.01 -35.28 -21.00
C ASP A 459 13.58 -36.41 -21.97
N GLY A 460 13.50 -36.14 -23.28
CA GLY A 460 13.14 -37.15 -24.29
C GLY A 460 14.33 -37.74 -25.04
N LYS A 461 14.17 -38.96 -25.57
CA LYS A 461 15.04 -39.52 -26.63
C LYS A 461 14.82 -38.73 -27.92
N HIS A 462 15.42 -37.55 -28.00
CA HIS A 462 15.46 -36.78 -29.23
C HIS A 462 16.56 -37.37 -30.10
N GLY A 463 16.30 -37.48 -31.40
CA GLY A 463 17.14 -38.14 -32.41
C GLY A 463 18.49 -37.44 -32.66
N ASP A 464 19.17 -37.01 -31.61
CA ASP A 464 20.53 -36.46 -31.60
C ASP A 464 21.57 -37.59 -31.71
N ASN A 465 21.20 -38.69 -32.39
CA ASN A 465 22.17 -39.70 -32.77
C ASN A 465 23.08 -39.07 -33.81
N HIS A 466 24.37 -38.91 -33.47
CA HIS A 466 25.40 -38.49 -34.40
C HIS A 466 25.29 -39.33 -35.69
N PRO A 467 25.46 -38.78 -36.91
CA PRO A 467 25.31 -39.54 -38.16
C PRO A 467 26.13 -40.84 -38.19
N THR A 468 27.26 -40.87 -37.48
CA THR A 468 28.09 -42.06 -37.33
C THR A 468 27.57 -43.06 -36.29
N LEU A 469 26.83 -42.65 -35.27
CA LEU A 469 26.16 -43.56 -34.31
C LEU A 469 24.94 -44.23 -34.92
N ASP A 470 24.20 -43.52 -35.78
CA ASP A 470 23.12 -44.11 -36.58
C ASP A 470 23.67 -45.07 -37.64
N LEU A 471 24.83 -44.74 -38.24
CA LEU A 471 25.54 -45.63 -39.16
C LEU A 471 26.11 -46.86 -38.44
N VAL A 472 26.72 -46.69 -37.25
CA VAL A 472 27.25 -47.80 -36.43
C VAL A 472 26.12 -48.68 -35.90
N GLY A 473 24.97 -48.10 -35.52
CA GLY A 473 23.76 -48.83 -35.16
C GLY A 473 23.25 -49.67 -36.34
N LYS A 474 23.10 -49.06 -37.52
CA LYS A 474 22.73 -49.79 -38.76
C LYS A 474 23.76 -50.84 -39.17
N VAL A 475 25.05 -50.59 -38.96
CA VAL A 475 26.12 -51.58 -39.23
C VAL A 475 26.10 -52.72 -38.20
N LEU A 476 25.85 -52.43 -36.92
CA LEU A 476 25.68 -53.45 -35.88
C LEU A 476 24.42 -54.30 -36.10
N ASP A 477 23.33 -53.67 -36.52
CA ASP A 477 22.07 -54.34 -36.85
C ASP A 477 22.24 -55.23 -38.09
N THR A 478 22.88 -54.72 -39.15
CA THR A 478 23.19 -55.54 -40.34
C THR A 478 24.21 -56.66 -40.06
N VAL A 479 25.19 -56.46 -39.19
CA VAL A 479 26.11 -57.52 -38.73
C VAL A 479 25.37 -58.56 -37.87
N GLY A 480 24.41 -58.12 -37.05
CA GLY A 480 23.50 -59.00 -36.30
C GLY A 480 22.64 -59.86 -37.22
N GLU A 481 22.03 -59.25 -38.25
CA GLU A 481 21.24 -59.94 -39.27
C GLU A 481 22.09 -60.92 -40.09
N ILE A 482 23.34 -60.57 -40.44
CA ILE A 482 24.27 -61.46 -41.14
C ILE A 482 24.69 -62.64 -40.25
N LYS A 483 24.91 -62.41 -38.95
CA LYS A 483 25.23 -63.45 -37.97
C LYS A 483 24.05 -64.42 -37.77
N ASP A 484 22.83 -63.90 -37.75
CA ASP A 484 21.61 -64.70 -37.65
C ASP A 484 21.28 -65.45 -38.95
N ALA A 485 21.62 -64.86 -40.11
CA ALA A 485 21.53 -65.54 -41.41
C ALA A 485 22.58 -66.67 -41.55
N MET A 486 23.80 -66.48 -41.02
CA MET A 486 24.83 -67.54 -40.99
C MET A 486 24.47 -68.68 -40.02
N LYS A 487 23.77 -68.39 -38.92
CA LYS A 487 23.23 -69.42 -38.00
C LYS A 487 22.08 -70.24 -38.59
N LYS A 488 21.39 -69.72 -39.61
CA LYS A 488 20.23 -70.36 -40.25
C LYS A 488 20.56 -71.18 -41.50
N LYS A 489 21.84 -71.33 -41.89
CA LYS A 489 22.20 -72.19 -43.02
C LYS A 489 22.33 -73.65 -42.53
N PRO A 490 21.44 -74.57 -42.93
CA PRO A 490 21.63 -75.99 -42.64
C PRO A 490 22.81 -76.52 -43.48
N ALA A 491 23.54 -77.48 -42.90
CA ALA A 491 24.44 -78.36 -43.65
C ALA A 491 23.64 -79.22 -44.64
#